data_AF-A0A370G8A6-F1
#
_entry.id   AF-A0A370G8A6-F1
#
_cell.length_a   1.000
_cell.length_b   1.000
_cell.length_c   1.000
_cell.angle_alpha   90.00
_cell.angle_beta   90.00
_cell.angle_gamma   90.00
#
_symmetry.space_group_name_H-M   'P 1'
#
loop_
_entity.id
_entity.type
_entity.pdbx_description
1 polymer ?
#
loop_
_entity_poly.entity_id
_entity_poly.type
_entity_poly.pdbx_seq_one_letter_code
_entity_poly.pdbx_strand_id
1 'polypeptide(L)'
;MTTHPAAHPSCPSTIATALAGIRERIVASARRAGRAPDAVTLVAVSKFHPQSSVVEALHAGQTVFGENRVQEAAEKFPALRQDWPAMRLHIIGGLQTNKALEAVRIADMIESLDRPALADALARAADRTGRLPDLLVQVNTGDESQKSGIPRAQADSFITACRQRFGHAVRGLMCIPPADEDPTPHFRYLADLARTHGVALLSMGMSADFEAAIAAGATHVRVGSAIFGHRPVSAPNSAIPPARLAAPES
;
A
#
# COMPACT_ATOMS: atom_id res chain seq x y z
N MET A 1 -39.22 10.28 -36.35
CA MET A 1 -38.99 9.09 -35.49
C MET A 1 -37.55 9.13 -35.02
N THR A 2 -37.30 9.85 -33.92
CA THR A 2 -35.97 10.02 -33.33
C THR A 2 -35.78 8.97 -32.23
N THR A 3 -34.87 8.04 -32.46
CA THR A 3 -34.43 7.04 -31.50
C THR A 3 -33.53 7.70 -30.45
N HIS A 4 -33.91 7.61 -29.18
CA HIS A 4 -33.03 7.87 -28.03
C HIS A 4 -32.15 6.63 -27.79
N PRO A 5 -30.83 6.77 -27.56
CA PRO A 5 -30.05 5.67 -27.03
C PRO A 5 -30.33 5.54 -25.53
N ALA A 6 -30.66 4.33 -25.09
CA ALA A 6 -30.84 4.01 -23.69
C ALA A 6 -29.54 4.23 -22.92
N ALA A 7 -29.56 5.13 -21.94
CA ALA A 7 -28.53 5.19 -20.93
C ALA A 7 -28.59 3.90 -20.09
N HIS A 8 -27.55 3.08 -20.15
CA HIS A 8 -27.40 1.97 -19.23
C HIS A 8 -27.13 2.52 -17.83
N PRO A 9 -27.92 2.16 -16.80
CA PRO A 9 -27.57 2.47 -15.42
C PRO A 9 -26.37 1.61 -15.04
N SER A 10 -25.20 2.22 -14.87
CA SER A 10 -24.05 1.56 -14.25
C SER A 10 -24.42 1.19 -12.81
N CYS A 11 -24.64 -0.10 -12.55
CA CYS A 11 -24.76 -0.60 -11.17
C CYS A 11 -23.56 -0.08 -10.35
N PRO A 12 -23.78 0.48 -9.15
CA PRO A 12 -22.67 0.86 -8.29
C PRO A 12 -21.83 -0.39 -7.99
N SER A 13 -20.57 -0.40 -8.42
CA SER A 13 -19.68 -1.53 -8.16
C SER A 13 -19.41 -1.62 -6.66
N THR A 14 -19.77 -2.75 -6.05
CA THR A 14 -19.39 -3.04 -4.65
C THR A 14 -17.89 -3.29 -4.54
N ILE A 15 -17.31 -3.14 -3.35
CA ILE A 15 -15.88 -3.43 -3.12
C ILE A 15 -15.56 -4.88 -3.52
N ALA A 16 -16.49 -5.80 -3.25
CA ALA A 16 -16.38 -7.20 -3.65
C ALA A 16 -16.26 -7.39 -5.17
N THR A 17 -17.12 -6.71 -5.95
CA THR A 17 -17.09 -6.79 -7.43
C THR A 17 -15.79 -6.18 -7.97
N ALA A 18 -15.37 -5.05 -7.42
CA ALA A 18 -14.13 -4.38 -7.80
C ALA A 18 -12.90 -5.24 -7.51
N LEU A 19 -12.83 -5.86 -6.32
CA LEU A 19 -11.77 -6.81 -5.95
C LEU A 19 -11.71 -8.00 -6.90
N ALA A 20 -12.85 -8.60 -7.23
CA ALA A 20 -12.91 -9.73 -8.17
C ALA A 20 -12.31 -9.34 -9.53
N GLY A 21 -12.73 -8.21 -10.10
CA GLY A 21 -12.20 -7.73 -11.39
C GLY A 21 -10.71 -7.43 -11.37
N ILE A 22 -10.18 -6.85 -10.27
CA ILE A 22 -8.73 -6.62 -10.14
C ILE A 22 -7.96 -7.93 -10.02
N ARG A 23 -8.46 -8.90 -9.24
CA ARG A 23 -7.82 -10.22 -9.10
C ARG A 23 -7.76 -10.95 -10.45
N GLU A 24 -8.83 -10.91 -11.24
CA GLU A 24 -8.85 -11.49 -12.59
C GLU A 24 -7.80 -10.84 -13.50
N ARG A 25 -7.69 -9.51 -13.49
CA ARG A 25 -6.67 -8.78 -14.27
C ARG A 25 -5.25 -9.14 -13.83
N ILE A 26 -5.02 -9.30 -12.53
CA ILE A 26 -3.72 -9.73 -11.99
C ILE A 26 -3.39 -11.15 -12.48
N VAL A 27 -4.32 -12.09 -12.34
CA VAL A 27 -4.13 -13.49 -12.80
C VAL A 27 -3.86 -13.54 -14.30
N ALA A 28 -4.63 -12.81 -15.11
CA ALA A 28 -4.43 -12.75 -16.55
C ALA A 28 -3.05 -12.17 -16.90
N SER A 29 -2.60 -11.15 -16.17
CA SER A 29 -1.27 -10.53 -16.38
C SER A 29 -0.14 -11.47 -15.98
N ALA A 30 -0.28 -12.17 -14.86
CA ALA A 30 0.70 -13.17 -14.43
C ALA A 30 0.83 -14.30 -15.46
N ARG A 31 -0.29 -14.82 -15.98
CA ARG A 31 -0.30 -15.84 -17.04
C ARG A 31 0.38 -15.36 -18.32
N ARG A 32 0.07 -14.14 -18.78
CA ARG A 32 0.74 -13.55 -19.97
C ARG A 32 2.25 -13.39 -19.78
N ALA A 33 2.68 -13.13 -18.55
CA ALA A 33 4.10 -13.04 -18.19
C ALA A 33 4.76 -14.42 -17.95
N GLY A 34 4.05 -15.53 -18.18
CA GLY A 34 4.58 -16.88 -17.95
C GLY A 34 4.75 -17.24 -16.47
N ARG A 35 4.01 -16.59 -15.57
CA ARG A 35 4.11 -16.75 -14.11
C ARG A 35 2.89 -17.47 -13.55
N ALA A 36 3.05 -18.04 -12.35
CA ALA A 36 1.94 -18.69 -11.64
C ALA A 36 0.83 -17.68 -11.30
N PRO A 37 -0.46 -18.09 -11.33
CA PRO A 37 -1.59 -17.19 -11.02
C PRO A 37 -1.53 -16.53 -9.63
N ASP A 38 -0.89 -17.18 -8.67
CA ASP A 38 -0.73 -16.75 -7.27
C ASP A 38 0.62 -16.07 -7.01
N ALA A 39 1.43 -15.82 -8.05
CA ALA A 39 2.75 -15.22 -7.92
C ALA A 39 2.74 -13.71 -7.56
N VAL A 40 1.56 -13.10 -7.49
CA VAL A 40 1.38 -11.66 -7.28
C VAL A 40 0.37 -11.40 -6.17
N THR A 41 0.83 -10.77 -5.10
CA THR A 41 0.01 -10.30 -4.00
C THR A 41 -0.67 -8.97 -4.37
N LEU A 42 -1.99 -8.92 -4.24
CA LEU A 42 -2.74 -7.66 -4.29
C LEU A 42 -2.71 -6.99 -2.91
N VAL A 43 -2.11 -5.80 -2.83
CA VAL A 43 -2.16 -4.92 -1.66
C VAL A 43 -3.29 -3.91 -1.88
N ALA A 44 -4.40 -4.04 -1.14
CA ALA A 44 -5.54 -3.14 -1.24
C ALA A 44 -5.28 -1.85 -0.45
N VAL A 45 -5.16 -0.71 -1.14
CA VAL A 45 -4.79 0.57 -0.54
C VAL A 45 -6.03 1.32 -0.06
N SER A 46 -6.28 1.30 1.25
CA SER A 46 -7.50 1.79 1.89
C SER A 46 -7.41 3.22 2.45
N LYS A 47 -6.34 3.95 2.13
CA LYS A 47 -6.13 5.32 2.61
C LYS A 47 -7.34 6.23 2.30
N PHE A 48 -7.71 7.07 3.25
CA PHE A 48 -8.87 7.96 3.24
C PHE A 48 -10.24 7.28 3.29
N HIS A 49 -10.31 5.95 3.31
CA HIS A 49 -11.57 5.20 3.42
C HIS A 49 -11.81 4.75 4.88
N PRO A 50 -13.06 4.74 5.36
CA PRO A 50 -13.37 4.34 6.73
C PRO A 50 -13.07 2.86 6.99
N GLN A 51 -13.02 2.47 8.27
CA GLN A 51 -12.83 1.08 8.68
C GLN A 51 -13.89 0.13 8.10
N SER A 52 -15.13 0.60 7.91
CA SER A 52 -16.21 -0.19 7.29
C SER A 52 -15.86 -0.65 5.87
N SER A 53 -15.15 0.15 5.06
CA SER A 53 -14.69 -0.26 3.73
C SER A 53 -13.64 -1.37 3.80
N VAL A 54 -12.77 -1.35 4.82
CA VAL A 54 -11.82 -2.44 5.07
C VAL A 54 -12.55 -3.72 5.50
N VAL A 55 -13.57 -3.61 6.35
CA VAL A 55 -14.42 -4.74 6.75
C VAL A 55 -15.15 -5.33 5.54
N GLU A 56 -15.72 -4.52 4.66
CA GLU A 56 -16.34 -5.01 3.41
C GLU A 56 -15.33 -5.76 2.53
N ALA A 57 -14.11 -5.23 2.38
CA ALA A 57 -13.04 -5.91 1.65
C ALA A 57 -12.61 -7.22 2.31
N LEU A 58 -12.53 -7.27 3.64
CA LEU A 58 -12.23 -8.49 4.42
C LEU A 58 -13.30 -9.56 4.20
N HIS A 59 -14.58 -9.20 4.21
CA HIS A 59 -15.67 -10.11 3.88
C HIS A 59 -15.61 -10.62 2.43
N ALA A 60 -15.08 -9.82 1.50
CA ALA A 60 -14.78 -10.24 0.12
C ALA A 60 -13.48 -11.07 -0.01
N GLY A 61 -12.87 -11.45 1.12
CA GLY A 61 -11.67 -12.29 1.19
C GLY A 61 -10.37 -11.54 0.89
N GLN A 62 -10.34 -10.21 0.96
CA GLN A 62 -9.08 -9.46 0.90
C GLN A 62 -8.36 -9.52 2.24
N THR A 63 -7.08 -9.88 2.24
CA THR A 63 -6.31 -10.06 3.48
C THR A 63 -5.13 -9.09 3.60
N VAL A 64 -4.61 -8.56 2.50
CA VAL A 64 -3.43 -7.68 2.51
C VAL A 64 -3.84 -6.25 2.20
N PHE A 65 -3.53 -5.33 3.10
CA PHE A 65 -3.91 -3.91 3.01
C PHE A 65 -2.69 -3.00 3.09
N GLY A 66 -2.78 -1.85 2.41
CA GLY A 66 -1.74 -0.83 2.41
C GLY A 66 -2.26 0.51 2.93
N GLU A 67 -1.52 1.12 3.86
CA GLU A 67 -1.81 2.47 4.38
C GLU A 67 -0.64 3.43 4.19
N ASN A 68 -0.99 4.68 3.88
CA ASN A 68 0.00 5.73 3.69
C ASN A 68 0.43 6.38 5.00
N ARG A 69 -0.43 6.39 6.03
CA ARG A 69 -0.23 7.12 7.28
C ARG A 69 -0.39 6.17 8.46
N VAL A 70 0.61 6.15 9.34
CA VAL A 70 0.63 5.27 10.53
C VAL A 70 -0.55 5.55 11.46
N GLN A 71 -0.93 6.82 11.62
CA GLN A 71 -2.01 7.23 12.51
C GLN A 71 -3.36 6.67 12.03
N GLU A 72 -3.68 6.86 10.75
CA GLU A 72 -4.88 6.30 10.14
C GLU A 72 -4.90 4.77 10.25
N ALA A 73 -3.74 4.13 10.05
CA ALA A 73 -3.62 2.70 10.18
C ALA A 73 -3.83 2.21 11.63
N ALA A 74 -3.30 2.95 12.62
CA ALA A 74 -3.42 2.62 14.04
C ALA A 74 -4.87 2.72 14.54
N GLU A 75 -5.66 3.63 13.97
CA GLU A 75 -7.08 3.75 14.26
C GLU A 75 -7.90 2.64 13.60
N LYS A 76 -7.50 2.19 12.40
CA LYS A 76 -8.32 1.34 11.53
C LYS A 76 -8.08 -0.17 11.70
N PHE A 77 -6.84 -0.60 11.93
CA PHE A 77 -6.47 -2.02 11.76
C PHE A 77 -6.34 -2.85 13.05
N PRO A 78 -5.79 -2.35 14.17
CA PRO A 78 -5.50 -3.20 15.33
C PRO A 78 -6.72 -3.97 15.86
N ALA A 79 -7.87 -3.33 15.98
CA ALA A 79 -9.11 -3.97 16.46
C ALA A 79 -9.60 -5.09 15.53
N LEU A 80 -9.33 -5.01 14.23
CA LEU A 80 -9.77 -6.02 13.25
C LEU A 80 -8.97 -7.33 13.34
N ARG A 81 -7.78 -7.32 13.95
CA ARG A 81 -6.93 -8.53 13.99
C ARG A 81 -7.53 -9.67 14.80
N GLN A 82 -8.42 -9.38 15.75
CA GLN A 82 -9.09 -10.41 16.56
C GLN A 82 -9.99 -11.29 15.68
N ASP A 83 -10.76 -10.67 14.79
CA ASP A 83 -11.72 -11.38 13.93
C ASP A 83 -11.08 -11.84 12.60
N TRP A 84 -10.00 -11.17 12.17
CA TRP A 84 -9.26 -11.50 10.94
C TRP A 84 -7.74 -11.70 11.20
N PRO A 85 -7.33 -12.81 11.83
CA PRO A 85 -5.92 -13.07 12.16
C PRO A 85 -4.99 -13.24 10.94
N ALA A 86 -5.56 -13.59 9.77
CA ALA A 86 -4.84 -13.68 8.51
C ALA A 86 -4.58 -12.31 7.84
N MET A 87 -5.20 -11.24 8.34
CA MET A 87 -5.02 -9.90 7.80
C MET A 87 -3.56 -9.45 7.94
N ARG A 88 -3.06 -8.75 6.92
CA ARG A 88 -1.74 -8.14 6.88
C ARG A 88 -1.86 -6.66 6.54
N LEU A 89 -1.09 -5.83 7.24
CA LEU A 89 -1.03 -4.39 7.07
C LEU A 89 0.37 -3.97 6.62
N HIS A 90 0.44 -3.28 5.50
CA HIS A 90 1.65 -2.71 4.94
C HIS A 90 1.64 -1.19 5.10
N ILE A 91 2.73 -0.61 5.60
CA ILE A 91 2.95 0.85 5.59
C ILE A 91 3.70 1.19 4.31
N ILE A 92 3.01 1.85 3.38
CA ILE A 92 3.50 2.11 2.02
C ILE A 92 3.80 3.59 1.76
N GLY A 93 3.40 4.48 2.67
CA GLY A 93 3.70 5.90 2.62
C GLY A 93 5.00 6.23 3.35
N GLY A 94 5.60 7.38 3.01
CA GLY A 94 6.82 7.87 3.66
C GLY A 94 6.69 7.88 5.19
N LEU A 95 7.61 7.22 5.88
CA LEU A 95 7.56 7.05 7.33
C LEU A 95 8.42 8.09 8.04
N GLN A 96 7.79 8.86 8.93
CA GLN A 96 8.48 9.77 9.83
C GLN A 96 9.18 8.98 10.94
N THR A 97 10.42 9.36 11.30
CA THR A 97 11.23 8.63 12.29
C THR A 97 10.58 8.59 13.68
N ASN A 98 9.89 9.66 14.09
CA ASN A 98 9.13 9.72 15.34
C ASN A 98 7.88 8.83 15.37
N LYS A 99 7.47 8.25 14.23
CA LYS A 99 6.35 7.30 14.12
C LYS A 99 6.82 5.86 13.94
N ALA A 100 8.13 5.61 13.86
CA ALA A 100 8.70 4.27 13.67
C ALA A 100 8.24 3.27 14.73
N LEU A 101 8.20 3.68 16.01
CA LEU A 101 7.74 2.80 17.10
C LEU A 101 6.31 2.30 16.88
N GLU A 102 5.41 3.20 16.50
CA GLU A 102 4.01 2.87 16.28
C GLU A 102 3.84 2.01 15.02
N ALA A 103 4.55 2.35 13.94
CA ALA A 103 4.57 1.54 12.73
C ALA A 103 5.02 0.09 13.01
N VAL A 104 6.10 -0.09 13.79
CA VAL A 104 6.60 -1.42 14.19
C VAL A 104 5.58 -2.21 15.01
N ARG A 105 4.75 -1.55 15.82
CA ARG A 105 3.70 -2.21 16.61
C ARG A 105 2.52 -2.70 15.79
N ILE A 106 2.16 -2.00 14.72
CA ILE A 106 0.89 -2.26 14.02
C ILE A 106 1.09 -2.94 12.65
N ALA A 107 2.22 -2.73 11.98
CA ALA A 107 2.45 -3.21 10.63
C ALA A 107 2.96 -4.65 10.62
N ASP A 108 2.68 -5.37 9.54
CA ASP A 108 3.35 -6.63 9.18
C ASP A 108 4.50 -6.37 8.19
N MET A 109 4.39 -5.31 7.38
CA MET A 109 5.44 -4.87 6.46
C MET A 109 5.56 -3.34 6.43
N ILE A 110 6.78 -2.82 6.31
CA ILE A 110 7.07 -1.41 6.04
C ILE A 110 7.80 -1.35 4.70
N GLU A 111 7.16 -0.75 3.70
CA GLU A 111 7.69 -0.73 2.33
C GLU A 111 8.45 0.56 1.98
N SER A 112 8.50 1.51 2.91
CA SER A 112 9.00 2.87 2.70
C SER A 112 10.34 3.14 3.39
N LEU A 113 11.18 2.12 3.58
CA LEU A 113 12.53 2.31 4.11
C LEU A 113 13.41 3.04 3.09
N ASP A 114 13.60 4.35 3.27
CA ASP A 114 14.11 5.25 2.23
C ASP A 114 15.33 6.08 2.63
N ARG A 115 15.84 5.95 3.86
CA ARG A 115 16.99 6.72 4.36
C ARG A 115 17.64 6.12 5.62
N PRO A 116 18.94 6.36 5.88
CA PRO A 116 19.64 5.88 7.07
C PRO A 116 18.97 6.23 8.40
N ALA A 117 18.49 7.48 8.53
CA ALA A 117 17.81 7.93 9.74
C ALA A 117 16.53 7.12 10.05
N LEU A 118 15.85 6.61 9.02
CA LEU A 118 14.69 5.74 9.19
C LEU A 118 15.10 4.33 9.59
N ALA A 119 16.17 3.77 9.00
CA ALA A 119 16.75 2.50 9.45
C ALA A 119 17.12 2.57 10.95
N ASP A 120 17.76 3.66 11.38
CA ASP A 120 18.08 3.88 12.79
C ASP A 120 16.86 3.91 13.70
N ALA A 121 15.78 4.57 13.26
CA ALA A 121 14.55 4.64 14.02
C ALA A 121 13.85 3.28 14.12
N LEU A 122 13.84 2.49 13.04
CA LEU A 122 13.26 1.15 13.01
C LEU A 122 14.03 0.17 13.89
N ALA A 123 15.36 0.22 13.89
CA ALA A 123 16.18 -0.60 14.79
C ALA A 123 15.86 -0.32 16.26
N ARG A 124 15.88 0.95 16.67
CA ARG A 124 15.52 1.35 18.04
C ARG A 124 14.08 0.95 18.40
N ALA A 125 13.16 1.03 17.46
CA ALA A 125 11.78 0.59 17.66
C ALA A 125 11.68 -0.92 17.83
N ALA A 126 12.47 -1.69 17.07
CA ALA A 126 12.53 -3.14 17.20
C ALA A 126 13.09 -3.56 18.57
N ASP A 127 14.19 -2.95 19.01
CA ASP A 127 14.77 -3.21 20.33
C ASP A 127 13.76 -2.96 21.46
N ARG A 128 12.94 -1.90 21.33
CA ARG A 128 11.93 -1.54 22.32
C ARG A 128 10.68 -2.41 22.33
N THR A 129 10.38 -3.06 21.21
CA THR A 129 9.12 -3.82 21.04
C THR A 129 9.35 -5.33 20.99
N GLY A 130 10.60 -5.78 20.82
CA GLY A 130 10.93 -7.18 20.61
C GLY A 130 10.47 -7.73 19.26
N ARG A 131 10.11 -6.85 18.30
CA ARG A 131 9.62 -7.27 16.98
C ARG A 131 10.07 -6.32 15.87
N LEU A 132 10.17 -6.84 14.66
CA LEU A 132 10.45 -6.04 13.46
C LEU A 132 9.52 -6.53 12.33
N PRO A 133 8.71 -5.67 11.70
CA PRO A 133 7.99 -6.00 10.48
C PRO A 133 8.95 -6.36 9.35
N ASP A 134 8.46 -7.08 8.34
CA ASP A 134 9.21 -7.21 7.09
C ASP A 134 9.47 -5.82 6.48
N LEU A 135 10.61 -5.64 5.85
CA LEU A 135 11.07 -4.36 5.31
C LEU A 135 11.27 -4.46 3.80
N LEU A 136 10.77 -3.48 3.06
CA LEU A 136 11.23 -3.19 1.71
C LEU A 136 11.97 -1.86 1.67
N VAL A 137 13.07 -1.82 0.91
CA VAL A 137 13.80 -0.59 0.64
C VAL A 137 13.10 0.15 -0.50
N GLN A 138 12.73 1.41 -0.27
CA GLN A 138 12.17 2.25 -1.32
C GLN A 138 13.29 2.90 -2.12
N VAL A 139 13.30 2.65 -3.43
CA VAL A 139 14.27 3.22 -4.37
C VAL A 139 13.59 4.30 -5.20
N ASN A 140 14.19 5.48 -5.25
CA ASN A 140 13.78 6.55 -6.15
C ASN A 140 14.35 6.25 -7.54
N THR A 141 13.62 5.45 -8.31
CA THR A 141 14.04 5.09 -9.67
C THR A 141 13.99 6.28 -10.62
N GLY A 142 13.27 7.35 -10.32
CA GLY A 142 13.28 8.56 -11.16
C GLY A 142 14.44 9.52 -10.88
N ASP A 143 15.16 9.34 -9.77
CA ASP A 143 16.07 10.35 -9.19
C ASP A 143 15.41 11.75 -9.07
N GLU A 144 14.09 11.77 -8.90
CA GLU A 144 13.29 12.99 -8.69
C GLU A 144 13.53 13.54 -7.28
N SER A 145 14.16 14.71 -7.15
CA SER A 145 14.58 15.26 -5.85
C SER A 145 13.42 15.50 -4.86
N GLN A 146 12.20 15.68 -5.38
CA GLN A 146 10.98 15.87 -4.61
C GLN A 146 10.33 14.57 -4.11
N LYS A 147 10.77 13.39 -4.59
CA LYS A 147 10.18 12.10 -4.23
C LYS A 147 10.99 11.37 -3.17
N SER A 148 10.27 10.64 -2.32
CA SER A 148 10.86 9.72 -1.35
C SER A 148 11.51 8.52 -2.03
N GLY A 149 12.52 7.94 -1.36
CA GLY A 149 13.29 6.81 -1.85
C GLY A 149 14.77 7.15 -1.92
N ILE A 150 15.60 6.11 -1.81
CA ILE A 150 17.05 6.24 -1.97
C ILE A 150 17.37 6.51 -3.45
N PRO A 151 18.20 7.52 -3.77
CA PRO A 151 18.65 7.77 -5.14
C PRO A 151 19.39 6.57 -5.73
N ARG A 152 19.33 6.37 -7.04
CA ARG A 152 19.95 5.22 -7.73
C ARG A 152 21.42 5.04 -7.35
N ALA A 153 22.18 6.13 -7.33
CA ALA A 153 23.61 6.14 -7.00
C ALA A 153 23.94 5.64 -5.58
N GLN A 154 22.97 5.61 -4.67
CA GLN A 154 23.14 5.17 -3.28
C GLN A 154 22.39 3.87 -2.98
N ALA A 155 21.67 3.31 -3.96
CA ALA A 155 20.77 2.18 -3.72
C ALA A 155 21.55 0.92 -3.31
N ASP A 156 22.61 0.56 -4.02
CA ASP A 156 23.41 -0.63 -3.71
C ASP A 156 24.00 -0.61 -2.30
N SER A 157 24.63 0.50 -1.92
CA SER A 157 25.26 0.65 -0.61
C SER A 157 24.21 0.64 0.51
N PHE A 158 23.06 1.30 0.30
CA PHE A 158 22.00 1.33 1.29
C PHE A 158 21.30 -0.02 1.48
N ILE A 159 21.01 -0.74 0.39
CA ILE A 159 20.43 -2.09 0.46
C ILE A 159 21.39 -3.03 1.21
N THR A 160 22.69 -2.98 0.87
CA THR A 160 23.73 -3.76 1.56
C THR A 160 23.75 -3.46 3.05
N ALA A 161 23.76 -2.19 3.44
CA ALA A 161 23.75 -1.77 4.84
C ALA A 161 22.47 -2.24 5.58
N CYS A 162 21.30 -2.14 4.93
CA CYS A 162 20.04 -2.62 5.51
C CYS A 162 20.05 -4.14 5.69
N ARG A 163 20.56 -4.90 4.73
CA ARG A 163 20.67 -6.37 4.82
C ARG A 163 21.65 -6.80 5.91
N GLN A 164 22.78 -6.10 6.07
CA GLN A 164 23.72 -6.36 7.16
C GLN A 164 23.08 -6.09 8.53
N ARG A 165 22.27 -5.04 8.63
CA ARG A 165 21.65 -4.62 9.89
C ARG A 165 20.43 -5.44 10.29
N PHE A 166 19.53 -5.72 9.35
CA PHE A 166 18.23 -6.33 9.63
C PHE A 166 18.13 -7.78 9.13
N GLY A 167 19.16 -8.28 8.45
CA GLY A 167 19.23 -9.65 7.97
C GLY A 167 18.04 -10.01 7.06
N HIS A 168 17.37 -11.09 7.42
CA HIS A 168 16.24 -11.64 6.66
C HIS A 168 14.97 -10.78 6.71
N ALA A 169 14.89 -9.77 7.58
CA ALA A 169 13.75 -8.85 7.59
C ALA A 169 13.73 -7.95 6.35
N VAL A 170 14.85 -7.73 5.65
CA VAL A 170 14.84 -7.04 4.35
C VAL A 170 14.41 -8.03 3.27
N ARG A 171 13.14 -7.97 2.87
CA ARG A 171 12.53 -8.95 1.96
C ARG A 171 12.61 -8.57 0.49
N GLY A 172 12.80 -7.29 0.19
CA GLY A 172 12.66 -6.80 -1.16
C GLY A 172 12.80 -5.29 -1.31
N LEU A 173 12.37 -4.82 -2.47
CA LEU A 173 12.44 -3.44 -2.89
C LEU A 173 11.05 -2.91 -3.26
N MET A 174 10.90 -1.59 -3.18
CA MET A 174 9.70 -0.86 -3.55
C MET A 174 10.08 0.32 -4.44
N CYS A 175 9.27 0.64 -5.44
CA CYS A 175 9.37 1.92 -6.14
C CYS A 175 8.01 2.53 -6.45
N ILE A 176 8.02 3.84 -6.67
CA ILE A 176 6.94 4.63 -7.24
C ILE A 176 7.55 5.44 -8.39
N PRO A 177 7.37 5.02 -9.66
CA PRO A 177 7.92 5.74 -10.81
C PRO A 177 7.41 7.20 -10.93
N PRO A 178 8.09 8.04 -11.72
CA PRO A 178 7.54 9.27 -12.30
C PRO A 178 6.14 9.05 -12.87
N ALA A 179 5.19 9.94 -12.59
CA ALA A 179 3.80 9.76 -12.99
C ALA A 179 3.60 10.01 -14.51
N ASP A 180 4.46 10.83 -15.10
CA ASP A 180 4.36 11.31 -16.48
C ASP A 180 5.37 10.61 -17.42
N GLU A 181 5.93 9.48 -17.00
CA GLU A 181 6.87 8.67 -17.79
C GLU A 181 6.34 7.24 -18.00
N ASP A 182 6.94 6.53 -18.96
CA ASP A 182 6.78 5.07 -19.04
C ASP A 182 7.38 4.44 -17.77
N PRO A 183 6.59 3.69 -16.96
CA PRO A 183 7.09 3.08 -15.74
C PRO A 183 7.93 1.82 -16.00
N THR A 184 7.89 1.26 -17.22
CA THR A 184 8.54 -0.02 -17.55
C THR A 184 10.05 -0.03 -17.30
N PRO A 185 10.85 0.98 -17.71
CA PRO A 185 12.28 1.02 -17.42
C PRO A 185 12.58 1.07 -15.92
N HIS A 186 11.74 1.77 -15.15
CA HIS A 186 11.86 1.86 -13.68
C HIS A 186 11.60 0.51 -13.00
N PHE A 187 10.61 -0.24 -13.48
CA PHE A 187 10.32 -1.59 -12.96
C PHE A 187 11.44 -2.58 -13.28
N ARG A 188 11.97 -2.56 -14.51
CA ARG A 188 13.10 -3.42 -14.91
C ARG A 188 14.35 -3.13 -14.07
N TYR A 189 14.66 -1.85 -13.88
CA TYR A 189 15.75 -1.42 -13.00
C TYR A 189 15.59 -1.97 -11.59
N LEU A 190 14.40 -1.85 -10.99
CA LEU A 190 14.15 -2.37 -9.65
C LEU A 190 14.29 -3.90 -9.58
N ALA A 191 13.82 -4.62 -10.60
CA ALA A 191 13.91 -6.07 -10.68
C ALA A 191 15.36 -6.56 -10.80
N ASP A 192 16.17 -5.88 -11.61
CA ASP A 192 17.60 -6.20 -11.75
C ASP A 192 18.36 -5.91 -10.45
N LEU A 193 18.06 -4.78 -9.80
CA LEU A 193 18.63 -4.45 -8.50
C LEU A 193 18.27 -5.50 -7.43
N ALA A 194 17.01 -5.93 -7.37
CA ALA A 194 16.57 -6.98 -6.45
C ALA A 194 17.30 -8.31 -6.69
N ARG A 195 17.51 -8.68 -7.96
CA ARG A 195 18.27 -9.88 -8.35
C ARG A 195 19.72 -9.80 -7.88
N THR A 196 20.40 -8.67 -8.12
CA THR A 196 21.78 -8.42 -7.67
C THR A 196 21.91 -8.57 -6.16
N HIS A 197 20.93 -8.07 -5.40
CA HIS A 197 20.94 -8.13 -3.94
C HIS A 197 20.29 -9.40 -3.36
N GLY A 198 19.82 -10.33 -4.19
CA GLY A 198 19.21 -11.58 -3.75
C GLY A 198 17.98 -11.39 -2.86
N VAL A 199 17.19 -10.34 -3.09
CA VAL A 199 15.92 -10.09 -2.38
C VAL A 199 14.74 -10.39 -3.30
N ALA A 200 13.65 -10.95 -2.75
CA ALA A 200 12.62 -11.60 -3.54
C ALA A 200 11.41 -10.71 -3.83
N LEU A 201 11.08 -9.78 -2.93
CA LEU A 201 9.86 -8.99 -3.06
C LEU A 201 10.08 -7.74 -3.92
N LEU A 202 9.17 -7.50 -4.84
CA LEU A 202 9.13 -6.34 -5.71
C LEU A 202 7.75 -5.71 -5.59
N SER A 203 7.66 -4.66 -4.76
CA SER A 203 6.45 -3.87 -4.63
C SER A 203 6.49 -2.71 -5.62
N MET A 204 5.80 -2.90 -6.73
CA MET A 204 5.76 -1.93 -7.82
C MET A 204 4.50 -2.15 -8.67
N GLY A 205 3.98 -1.07 -9.26
CA GLY A 205 2.69 -1.08 -9.93
C GLY A 205 1.54 -0.67 -9.01
N MET A 206 0.72 0.23 -9.53
CA MET A 206 -0.49 0.80 -8.96
C MET A 206 -1.66 0.65 -9.94
N SER A 207 -2.81 1.27 -9.65
CA SER A 207 -4.05 1.10 -10.44
C SER A 207 -3.91 1.25 -11.96
N ALA A 208 -2.96 2.06 -12.44
CA ALA A 208 -2.80 2.40 -13.86
C ALA A 208 -1.74 1.56 -14.59
N ASP A 209 -0.84 0.91 -13.88
CA ASP A 209 0.41 0.34 -14.43
C ASP A 209 0.78 -1.02 -13.82
N PHE A 210 -0.08 -1.61 -12.99
CA PHE A 210 0.21 -2.90 -12.37
C PHE A 210 0.40 -4.03 -13.37
N GLU A 211 -0.27 -4.02 -14.54
CA GLU A 211 -0.03 -5.03 -15.57
C GLU A 211 1.39 -4.98 -16.14
N ALA A 212 1.91 -3.77 -16.39
CA ALA A 212 3.29 -3.57 -16.82
C ALA A 212 4.28 -3.98 -15.71
N ALA A 213 3.95 -3.67 -14.46
CA ALA A 213 4.74 -4.08 -13.31
C ALA A 213 4.83 -5.61 -13.17
N ILE A 214 3.71 -6.32 -13.34
CA ILE A 214 3.67 -7.79 -13.31
C ILE A 214 4.52 -8.39 -14.43
N ALA A 215 4.46 -7.83 -15.63
CA ALA A 215 5.30 -8.24 -16.75
C ALA A 215 6.79 -8.02 -16.49
N ALA A 216 7.14 -7.00 -15.69
CA ALA A 216 8.50 -6.73 -15.23
C ALA A 216 8.91 -7.49 -13.95
N GLY A 217 8.04 -8.36 -13.42
CA GLY A 217 8.37 -9.23 -12.28
C GLY A 217 7.81 -8.81 -10.91
N ALA A 218 6.90 -7.83 -10.83
CA ALA A 218 6.30 -7.42 -9.56
C ALA A 218 5.71 -8.60 -8.79
N THR A 219 5.97 -8.69 -7.49
CA THR A 219 5.37 -9.68 -6.59
C THR A 219 4.28 -9.07 -5.73
N HIS A 220 4.26 -7.75 -5.59
CA HIS A 220 3.24 -6.99 -4.89
C HIS A 220 2.80 -5.82 -5.76
N VAL A 221 1.48 -5.67 -5.95
CA VAL A 221 0.88 -4.53 -6.66
C VAL A 221 -0.08 -3.80 -5.73
N ARG A 222 -0.08 -2.46 -5.77
CA ARG A 222 -0.77 -1.60 -4.80
C ARG A 222 -1.95 -0.88 -5.44
N VAL A 223 -3.15 -1.40 -5.27
CA VAL A 223 -4.35 -0.88 -5.94
C VAL A 223 -5.28 -0.23 -4.93
N GLY A 224 -5.71 1.01 -5.19
CA GLY A 224 -6.57 1.78 -4.29
C GLY A 224 -7.90 2.17 -4.92
N SER A 225 -7.88 3.23 -5.74
CA SER A 225 -9.09 3.81 -6.36
C SER A 225 -9.92 2.82 -7.17
N ALA A 226 -9.29 1.83 -7.80
CA ALA A 226 -10.00 0.82 -8.56
C ALA A 226 -10.72 -0.23 -7.69
N ILE A 227 -10.51 -0.22 -6.37
CA ILE A 227 -11.17 -1.10 -5.39
C ILE A 227 -12.19 -0.31 -4.56
N PHE A 228 -11.75 0.80 -3.96
CA PHE A 228 -12.56 1.56 -3.00
C PHE A 228 -13.26 2.78 -3.61
N GLY A 229 -13.05 3.06 -4.90
CA GLY A 229 -13.54 4.26 -5.55
C GLY A 229 -12.72 5.51 -5.22
N HIS A 230 -13.23 6.67 -5.64
CA HIS A 230 -12.62 7.97 -5.37
C HIS A 230 -12.65 8.29 -3.87
N ARG A 231 -11.74 9.19 -3.45
CA ARG A 231 -11.67 9.64 -2.06
C ARG A 231 -13.06 10.14 -1.60
N PRO A 232 -13.58 9.69 -0.45
CA PRO A 232 -14.79 10.27 0.12
C PRO A 232 -14.61 11.78 0.26
N VAL A 233 -15.52 12.57 -0.31
CA VAL A 233 -15.58 13.99 0.01
C VAL A 233 -15.98 14.07 1.47
N SER A 234 -15.14 14.66 2.33
CA SER A 234 -15.45 14.83 3.74
C SER A 234 -16.82 15.50 3.85
N ALA A 235 -17.82 14.80 4.41
CA ALA A 235 -19.06 15.47 4.77
C ALA A 235 -18.70 16.54 5.81
N PRO A 236 -19.16 17.80 5.66
CA PRO A 236 -18.96 18.80 6.70
C PRO A 236 -19.58 18.26 7.99
N ASN A 237 -18.79 18.29 9.06
CA ASN A 237 -19.17 17.85 10.39
C ASN A 237 -20.52 18.50 10.75
N SER A 238 -21.62 17.74 10.68
CA SER A 238 -22.94 18.23 11.07
C SER A 238 -22.90 18.43 12.58
N ALA A 239 -22.67 19.68 12.97
CA ALA A 239 -22.72 20.11 14.36
C ALA A 239 -24.04 19.62 14.97
N ILE A 240 -23.92 18.89 16.07
CA ILE A 240 -25.05 18.59 16.96
C ILE A 240 -25.63 19.95 17.38
N PRO A 241 -26.89 20.29 17.03
CA PRO A 241 -27.47 21.53 17.51
C PRO A 241 -27.57 21.48 19.04
N PRO A 242 -27.20 22.55 19.76
CA PRO A 242 -27.26 22.55 21.21
C PRO A 242 -28.70 22.31 21.67
N ALA A 243 -28.84 21.50 22.72
CA ALA A 243 -30.11 21.25 23.37
C ALA A 243 -30.74 22.60 23.79
N ARG A 244 -31.98 22.84 23.33
CA ARG A 244 -32.78 23.98 23.81
C ARG A 244 -32.99 23.82 25.32
N LEU A 245 -32.43 24.74 26.10
CA LEU A 245 -32.84 24.97 27.48
C LEU A 245 -34.32 25.38 27.45
N ALA A 246 -35.19 24.59 28.07
CA ALA A 246 -36.55 25.01 28.37
C ALA A 246 -36.48 26.14 29.42
N ALA A 247 -37.06 27.29 29.11
CA ALA A 247 -37.28 28.35 30.08
C ALA A 247 -38.38 27.90 31.07
N PRO A 248 -38.27 28.22 32.37
CA PRO A 248 -39.35 27.97 33.31
C PRO A 248 -40.51 28.92 33.03
N GLU A 249 -41.72 28.36 32.92
CA GLU A 249 -42.96 29.12 33.01
C GLU A 249 -43.09 29.73 34.41
N SER A 250 -43.68 30.92 34.43
CA SER A 250 -43.94 31.83 35.55
C SER A 250 -44.50 31.20 36.82
#